data_AF-A0A2S8CME2-F1
#
_entry.id   AF-A0A2S8CME2-F1
#
_cell.length_a   1.000
_cell.length_b   1.000
_cell.length_c   1.000
_cell.angle_alpha   90.00
_cell.angle_beta   90.00
_cell.angle_gamma   90.00
#
_symmetry.space_group_name_H-M   'P 1'
#
loop_
_entity.id
_entity.type
_entity.pdbx_description
1 polymer ?
#
loop_
_entity_poly.entity_id
_entity_poly.type
_entity_poly.pdbx_seq_one_letter_code
_entity_poly.pdbx_strand_id
1 'polypeptide(L)'
;MEITSTFSTEVHNPEGVLSADDEARLERDAERIDAPAVVEQLHYMVFEENDDNVNDTVEEYLRDNRTDLIGDDYFADGVLIVGVGLDPRQAFIFAGEDVAEALDLRDSSHLDDALDAIKPGVKDNNIPAGLFAGANAATDISALAEDRYNDAVGDRIAAMVGSGIGGGGAIFATGLGVGAYRRSKAKKIAQARAEMSLVGKEYGQLAARLDEIDIRAHSLTSPFANNTMRSQWESVRRRFFDIHNQVDSLGNLTSQDSDKEFYENADKIHEAALTTRKVSYAEENIDKLYRLEHGDDVVRRTELQALRDDVVEAQVALDDASSGLYRELQNLRERADSLMNTTQSPDFLDQYVILLGDYRTALEQLRKQKFDDLDESENTELAAPSITSPDYRVGYGYNNFVPFWALSSWHASNATAQSTSSSGGANTSFSSGFSGAGGSSSF
;
A
#
# COMPACT_ATOMS: atom_id res chain seq x y z
N MET A 1 15.83 -15.21 9.67
CA MET A 1 15.77 -16.20 8.59
C MET A 1 17.02 -15.95 7.79
N GLU A 2 17.95 -16.92 7.71
CA GLU A 2 19.16 -16.75 6.89
C GLU A 2 18.73 -16.65 5.43
N ILE A 3 18.90 -15.48 4.81
CA ILE A 3 18.74 -15.29 3.38
C ILE A 3 20.16 -15.27 2.81
N THR A 4 20.55 -16.37 2.20
CA THR A 4 21.64 -16.43 1.24
C THR A 4 21.34 -17.65 0.37
N SER A 5 20.49 -17.48 -0.64
CA SER A 5 20.40 -18.41 -1.76
C SER A 5 21.20 -17.84 -2.91
N THR A 6 22.34 -18.47 -3.22
CA THR A 6 23.02 -18.27 -4.50
C THR A 6 22.18 -18.88 -5.62
N PHE A 7 21.63 -18.05 -6.48
CA PHE A 7 21.01 -18.44 -7.75
C PHE A 7 22.08 -18.50 -8.86
N SER A 8 21.84 -19.25 -9.93
CA SER A 8 22.71 -19.21 -11.12
C SER A 8 22.34 -18.03 -12.01
N THR A 9 23.33 -17.36 -12.59
CA THR A 9 23.11 -16.27 -13.55
C THR A 9 23.58 -16.68 -14.94
N GLU A 10 22.81 -16.32 -15.97
CA GLU A 10 23.19 -16.50 -17.37
C GLU A 10 22.78 -15.28 -18.22
N VAL A 11 23.61 -14.93 -19.21
CA VAL A 11 23.36 -13.81 -20.12
C VAL A 11 23.10 -14.34 -21.53
N HIS A 12 21.97 -13.96 -22.10
CA HIS A 12 21.54 -14.26 -23.47
C HIS A 12 21.73 -13.01 -24.33
N ASN A 13 22.70 -13.08 -25.25
CA ASN A 13 23.08 -12.00 -26.15
C ASN A 13 23.16 -12.50 -27.60
N PRO A 14 22.03 -12.96 -28.19
CA PRO A 14 22.03 -13.66 -29.48
C PRO A 14 22.61 -12.84 -30.65
N GLU A 15 22.38 -11.53 -30.70
CA GLU A 15 22.89 -10.65 -31.76
C GLU A 15 24.23 -9.98 -31.42
N GLY A 16 24.78 -10.20 -30.22
CA GLY A 16 26.08 -9.66 -29.84
C GLY A 16 26.08 -8.16 -29.51
N VAL A 17 24.95 -7.64 -29.02
CA VAL A 17 24.76 -6.26 -28.57
C VAL A 17 25.68 -5.94 -27.39
N LEU A 18 25.77 -6.85 -26.42
CA LEU A 18 26.66 -6.70 -25.27
C LEU A 18 28.09 -7.09 -25.64
N SER A 19 29.07 -6.34 -25.13
CA SER A 19 30.47 -6.76 -25.19
C SER A 19 30.76 -7.83 -24.13
N ALA A 20 31.87 -8.56 -24.27
CA ALA A 20 32.30 -9.52 -23.25
C ALA A 20 32.54 -8.87 -21.88
N ASP A 21 32.95 -7.60 -21.85
CA ASP A 21 33.13 -6.85 -20.60
C ASP A 21 31.77 -6.50 -19.95
N ASP A 22 30.73 -6.29 -20.76
CA ASP A 22 29.37 -6.03 -20.30
C ASP A 22 28.71 -7.29 -19.73
N GLU A 23 28.86 -8.43 -20.40
CA GLU A 23 28.38 -9.73 -19.92
C GLU A 23 29.05 -10.10 -18.59
N ALA A 24 30.39 -10.01 -18.54
CA ALA A 24 31.14 -10.26 -17.30
C ALA A 24 30.78 -9.27 -16.19
N ARG A 25 30.35 -8.05 -16.53
CA ARG A 25 29.87 -7.08 -15.55
C ARG A 25 28.50 -7.48 -15.01
N LEU A 26 27.58 -7.90 -15.85
CA LEU A 26 26.26 -8.39 -15.43
C LEU A 26 26.37 -9.58 -14.47
N GLU A 27 27.23 -10.54 -14.78
CA GLU A 27 27.48 -11.69 -13.89
C GLU A 27 28.01 -11.26 -12.52
N ARG A 28 28.98 -10.33 -12.48
CA ARG A 28 29.51 -9.80 -11.22
C ARG A 28 28.49 -8.97 -10.44
N ASP A 29 27.70 -8.17 -11.14
CA ASP A 29 26.70 -7.32 -10.50
C ASP A 29 25.54 -8.19 -9.96
N ALA A 30 25.19 -9.29 -10.61
CA ALA A 30 24.19 -10.25 -10.14
C ALA A 30 24.54 -10.88 -8.77
N GLU A 31 25.83 -11.09 -8.46
CA GLU A 31 26.27 -11.59 -7.14
C GLU A 31 25.86 -10.65 -5.97
N ARG A 32 25.51 -9.40 -6.28
CA ARG A 32 25.10 -8.40 -5.29
C ARG A 32 23.59 -8.31 -5.10
N ILE A 33 22.81 -9.03 -5.90
CA ILE A 33 21.35 -9.04 -5.82
C ILE A 33 20.93 -9.96 -4.67
N ASP A 34 20.12 -9.44 -3.76
CA ASP A 34 19.51 -10.23 -2.69
C ASP A 34 18.13 -10.74 -3.17
N ALA A 35 18.09 -11.99 -3.62
CA ALA A 35 16.88 -12.60 -4.13
C ALA A 35 16.32 -13.63 -3.13
N PRO A 36 14.99 -13.78 -3.02
CA PRO A 36 14.40 -14.82 -2.18
C PRO A 36 14.76 -16.21 -2.71
N ALA A 37 14.77 -17.21 -1.82
CA ALA A 37 15.18 -18.58 -2.12
C ALA A 37 14.35 -19.31 -3.19
N VAL A 38 13.20 -18.76 -3.59
CA VAL A 38 12.41 -19.25 -4.72
C VAL A 38 13.06 -18.91 -6.06
N VAL A 39 13.90 -17.87 -6.14
CA VAL A 39 14.68 -17.56 -7.34
C VAL A 39 15.89 -18.49 -7.37
N GLU A 40 15.86 -19.47 -8.26
CA GLU A 40 16.94 -20.43 -8.47
C GLU A 40 17.85 -20.01 -9.64
N GLN A 41 17.29 -19.32 -10.64
CA GLN A 41 17.99 -18.90 -11.86
C GLN A 41 17.60 -17.47 -12.28
N LEU A 42 18.61 -16.64 -12.58
CA LEU A 42 18.46 -15.31 -13.15
C LEU A 42 19.01 -15.28 -14.58
N HIS A 43 18.17 -14.90 -15.54
CA HIS A 43 18.53 -14.79 -16.95
C HIS A 43 18.45 -13.35 -17.42
N TYR A 44 19.56 -12.82 -17.91
CA TYR A 44 19.57 -11.54 -18.62
C TYR A 44 19.38 -11.76 -20.11
N MET A 45 18.51 -10.99 -20.77
CA MET A 45 18.28 -11.11 -22.21
C MET A 45 18.37 -9.75 -22.90
N VAL A 46 19.12 -9.68 -23.99
CA VAL A 46 19.23 -8.45 -24.81
C VAL A 46 19.02 -8.81 -26.27
N PHE A 47 18.07 -8.13 -26.91
CA PHE A 47 17.77 -8.29 -28.34
C PHE A 47 18.10 -7.00 -29.08
N GLU A 48 18.86 -7.09 -30.18
CA GLU A 48 19.07 -5.94 -31.07
C GLU A 48 17.78 -5.55 -31.80
N GLU A 49 17.09 -6.57 -32.33
CA GLU A 49 15.80 -6.47 -33.01
C GLU A 49 14.82 -7.42 -32.32
N ASN A 50 13.58 -6.99 -32.14
CA ASN A 50 12.51 -7.79 -31.57
C ASN A 50 11.18 -7.51 -32.28
N ASP A 51 10.18 -8.35 -32.04
CA ASP A 51 8.83 -8.13 -32.54
C ASP A 51 8.22 -6.88 -31.89
N ASP A 52 7.15 -6.36 -32.50
CA ASP A 52 6.34 -5.27 -31.93
C ASP A 52 5.90 -5.57 -30.48
N ASN A 53 5.76 -6.85 -30.16
CA ASN A 53 5.56 -7.38 -28.81
C ASN A 53 6.75 -8.25 -28.40
N VAL A 54 7.70 -7.68 -27.65
CA VAL A 54 8.88 -8.42 -27.14
C VAL A 54 8.53 -9.67 -26.33
N ASN A 55 7.32 -9.78 -25.78
CA ASN A 55 6.86 -11.00 -25.10
C ASN A 55 6.90 -12.21 -26.03
N ASP A 56 6.48 -12.02 -27.29
CA ASP A 56 6.47 -13.08 -28.30
C ASP A 56 7.91 -13.46 -28.70
N THR A 57 8.79 -12.46 -28.83
CA THR A 57 10.22 -12.69 -29.10
C THR A 57 10.89 -13.53 -28.00
N VAL A 58 10.60 -13.25 -26.73
CA VAL A 58 11.13 -14.04 -25.60
C VAL A 58 10.57 -15.46 -25.61
N GLU A 59 9.27 -15.63 -25.85
CA GLU A 59 8.65 -16.96 -25.95
C GLU A 59 9.32 -17.79 -27.06
N GLU A 60 9.40 -17.23 -28.28
CA GLU A 60 9.98 -17.91 -29.43
C GLU A 60 11.46 -18.26 -29.21
N TYR A 61 12.25 -17.31 -28.71
CA TYR A 61 13.65 -17.52 -28.40
C TYR A 61 13.85 -18.68 -27.42
N LEU A 62 13.07 -18.71 -26.33
CA LEU A 62 13.17 -19.76 -25.32
C LEU A 62 12.71 -21.12 -25.86
N ARG A 63 11.64 -21.18 -26.65
CA ARG A 63 11.18 -22.43 -27.27
C ARG A 63 12.23 -23.03 -28.20
N ASP A 64 12.99 -22.20 -28.90
CA ASP A 64 14.00 -22.64 -29.85
C ASP A 64 15.36 -22.96 -29.21
N ASN A 65 15.73 -22.24 -28.14
CA ASN A 65 17.09 -22.29 -27.61
C ASN A 65 17.19 -22.83 -26.18
N ARG A 66 16.16 -22.68 -25.36
CA ARG A 66 16.18 -22.95 -23.91
C ARG A 66 14.85 -23.52 -23.41
N THR A 67 14.50 -24.70 -23.93
CA THR A 67 13.27 -25.42 -23.56
C THR A 67 13.22 -25.87 -22.10
N ASP A 68 14.33 -25.77 -21.38
CA ASP A 68 14.41 -25.98 -19.93
C ASP A 68 13.84 -24.79 -19.12
N LEU A 69 13.76 -23.59 -19.71
CA LEU A 69 13.26 -22.37 -19.05
C LEU A 69 11.78 -22.08 -19.36
N ILE A 70 11.17 -22.84 -20.28
CA ILE A 70 9.81 -22.62 -20.75
C ILE A 70 9.03 -23.93 -20.88
N GLY A 71 7.83 -23.95 -20.30
CA GLY A 71 6.89 -25.06 -20.42
C GLY A 71 5.89 -24.88 -21.58
N ASP A 72 4.82 -25.66 -21.55
CA ASP A 72 3.74 -25.55 -22.54
C ASP A 72 3.03 -24.19 -22.41
N ASP A 73 2.66 -23.80 -21.18
CA ASP A 73 1.81 -22.64 -20.89
C ASP A 73 2.45 -21.56 -20.00
N TYR A 74 3.57 -21.84 -19.32
CA TYR A 74 4.24 -20.95 -18.35
C TYR A 74 5.77 -21.09 -18.41
N PHE A 75 6.49 -20.09 -17.90
CA PHE A 75 7.94 -20.22 -17.65
C PHE A 75 8.20 -21.25 -16.54
N ALA A 76 9.39 -21.85 -16.56
CA ALA A 76 9.76 -22.86 -15.57
C ALA A 76 9.82 -22.26 -14.15
N ASP A 77 9.44 -23.06 -13.16
CA ASP A 77 9.55 -22.69 -11.74
C ASP A 77 10.99 -22.29 -11.39
N GLY A 78 11.13 -21.32 -10.49
CA GLY A 78 12.43 -20.83 -10.02
C GLY A 78 13.19 -19.91 -10.97
N VAL A 79 12.63 -19.58 -12.14
CA VAL A 79 13.25 -18.71 -13.15
C VAL A 79 12.81 -17.26 -12.98
N LEU A 80 13.77 -16.34 -13.06
CA LEU A 80 13.57 -14.89 -13.25
C LEU A 80 14.31 -14.46 -14.52
N ILE A 81 13.63 -13.75 -15.42
CA ILE A 81 14.16 -13.23 -16.68
C ILE A 81 14.04 -11.71 -16.66
N VAL A 82 15.12 -11.01 -16.95
CA VAL A 82 15.16 -9.54 -17.02
C VAL A 82 15.85 -9.13 -18.31
N GLY A 83 15.24 -8.27 -19.10
CA GLY A 83 15.82 -7.95 -20.40
C GLY A 83 15.31 -6.70 -21.09
N VAL A 84 15.88 -6.46 -22.26
CA VAL A 84 15.52 -5.33 -23.11
C VAL A 84 15.62 -5.69 -24.60
N GLY A 85 14.62 -5.29 -25.36
CA GLY A 85 14.65 -5.20 -26.82
C GLY A 85 14.99 -3.77 -27.25
N LEU A 86 15.85 -3.59 -28.26
CA LEU A 86 16.33 -2.28 -28.68
C LEU A 86 15.60 -1.69 -29.88
N ASP A 87 14.93 -2.52 -30.69
CA ASP A 87 14.12 -2.09 -31.83
C ASP A 87 12.91 -3.04 -32.05
N PRO A 88 11.70 -2.67 -31.61
CA PRO A 88 11.37 -1.46 -30.83
C PRO A 88 11.89 -1.51 -29.39
N ARG A 89 12.20 -0.35 -28.81
CA ARG A 89 12.68 -0.22 -27.42
C ARG A 89 11.63 -0.66 -26.40
N GLN A 90 11.84 -1.83 -25.80
CA GLN A 90 10.94 -2.42 -24.81
C GLN A 90 11.74 -3.08 -23.68
N ALA A 91 11.43 -2.73 -22.44
CA ALA A 91 11.97 -3.41 -21.26
C ALA A 91 11.02 -4.55 -20.89
N PHE A 92 11.54 -5.67 -20.38
CA PHE A 92 10.70 -6.79 -19.97
C PHE A 92 11.25 -7.53 -18.75
N ILE A 93 10.34 -8.06 -17.95
CA ILE A 93 10.62 -8.93 -16.80
C ILE A 93 9.61 -10.07 -16.84
N PHE A 94 10.10 -11.30 -16.80
CA PHE A 94 9.27 -12.51 -16.74
C PHE A 94 9.74 -13.45 -15.65
N ALA A 95 8.85 -14.30 -15.17
CA ALA A 95 9.19 -15.24 -14.11
C ALA A 95 8.36 -16.52 -14.17
N GLY A 96 8.92 -17.58 -13.58
CA GLY A 96 8.16 -18.76 -13.17
C GLY A 96 7.00 -18.38 -12.26
N GLU A 97 5.95 -19.19 -12.26
CA GLU A 97 4.70 -18.87 -11.56
C GLU A 97 4.89 -18.65 -10.05
N ASP A 98 5.83 -19.37 -9.45
CA ASP A 98 6.23 -19.33 -8.05
C ASP A 98 7.07 -18.10 -7.68
N VAL A 99 8.04 -17.74 -8.54
CA VAL A 99 8.85 -16.53 -8.41
C VAL A 99 7.97 -15.30 -8.56
N ALA A 100 7.07 -15.27 -9.55
CA ALA A 100 6.16 -14.16 -9.79
C ALA A 100 5.17 -13.95 -8.62
N GLU A 101 4.71 -15.02 -7.97
CA GLU A 101 3.86 -14.91 -6.77
C GLU A 101 4.64 -14.35 -5.58
N ALA A 102 5.88 -14.79 -5.38
CA ALA A 102 6.70 -14.31 -4.27
C ALA A 102 7.08 -12.83 -4.41
N LEU A 103 7.43 -12.43 -5.64
CA LEU A 103 7.92 -11.10 -5.99
C LEU A 103 6.83 -10.14 -6.50
N ASP A 104 5.56 -10.54 -6.49
CA ASP A 104 4.44 -9.69 -6.96
C ASP A 104 4.58 -9.22 -8.42
N LEU A 105 5.04 -10.07 -9.33
CA LEU A 105 5.33 -9.68 -10.73
C LEU A 105 4.15 -9.90 -11.67
N ARG A 106 2.90 -9.75 -11.20
CA ARG A 106 1.69 -9.89 -12.03
C ARG A 106 0.87 -8.62 -12.02
N ASP A 107 0.90 -7.88 -13.12
CA ASP A 107 0.02 -6.72 -13.36
C ASP A 107 -0.08 -5.83 -12.12
N SER A 108 1.09 -5.43 -11.61
CA SER A 108 1.29 -4.78 -10.32
C SER A 108 2.19 -3.55 -10.47
N SER A 109 2.08 -2.63 -9.52
CA SER A 109 2.98 -1.48 -9.41
C SER A 109 4.44 -1.91 -9.29
N HIS A 110 4.73 -2.99 -8.55
CA HIS A 110 6.09 -3.51 -8.40
C HIS A 110 6.69 -3.98 -9.72
N LEU A 111 5.89 -4.61 -10.59
CA LEU A 111 6.32 -4.97 -11.93
C LEU A 111 6.61 -3.73 -12.78
N ASP A 112 5.72 -2.72 -12.74
CA ASP A 112 5.90 -1.47 -13.47
C ASP A 112 7.16 -0.72 -13.01
N ASP A 113 7.39 -0.61 -11.70
CA ASP A 113 8.58 0.04 -11.11
C ASP A 113 9.87 -0.69 -11.49
N ALA A 114 9.86 -2.03 -11.47
CA ALA A 114 11.01 -2.83 -11.87
C ALA A 114 11.31 -2.69 -13.38
N LEU A 115 10.28 -2.60 -14.22
CA LEU A 115 10.42 -2.32 -15.65
C LEU A 115 10.97 -0.90 -15.88
N ASP A 116 10.49 0.08 -15.11
CA ASP A 116 10.94 1.46 -15.19
C ASP A 116 12.40 1.63 -14.74
N ALA A 117 12.85 0.87 -13.75
CA ALA A 117 14.24 0.87 -13.30
C ALA A 117 15.25 0.47 -14.40
N ILE A 118 14.82 -0.30 -15.40
CA ILE A 118 15.66 -0.69 -16.55
C ILE A 118 15.93 0.50 -17.48
N LYS A 119 14.92 1.34 -17.69
CA LYS A 119 14.86 2.32 -18.79
C LYS A 119 15.97 3.37 -18.74
N PRO A 120 16.29 4.02 -17.59
CA PRO A 120 17.34 5.04 -17.54
C PRO A 120 18.70 4.52 -17.99
N GLY A 121 19.11 3.35 -17.51
CA GLY A 121 20.39 2.74 -17.87
C GLY A 121 20.47 2.46 -19.38
N VAL A 122 19.40 1.93 -19.98
CA VAL A 122 19.37 1.68 -21.43
C VAL A 122 19.32 2.98 -22.25
N LYS A 123 18.58 4.00 -21.80
CA LYS A 123 18.54 5.34 -22.44
C LYS A 123 19.92 6.00 -22.46
N ASP A 124 20.73 5.77 -21.42
CA ASP A 124 22.10 6.26 -21.30
C ASP A 124 23.15 5.35 -21.99
N ASN A 125 22.72 4.37 -22.78
CA ASN A 125 23.57 3.34 -23.43
C ASN A 125 24.43 2.54 -22.43
N ASN A 126 23.91 2.32 -21.22
CA ASN A 126 24.51 1.50 -20.17
C ASN A 126 23.57 0.34 -19.83
N ILE A 127 23.36 -0.53 -20.82
CA ILE A 127 22.46 -1.69 -20.72
C ILE A 127 22.75 -2.54 -19.48
N PRO A 128 24.01 -2.87 -19.12
CA PRO A 128 24.30 -3.61 -17.90
C PRO A 128 23.77 -2.94 -16.62
N ALA A 129 23.88 -1.62 -16.52
CA ALA A 129 23.37 -0.89 -15.35
C ALA A 129 21.83 -0.90 -15.31
N GLY A 130 21.17 -0.78 -16.46
CA GLY A 130 19.71 -0.86 -16.54
C GLY A 130 19.19 -2.23 -16.14
N LEU A 131 19.74 -3.30 -16.71
CA LEU A 131 19.34 -4.66 -16.38
C LEU A 131 19.61 -5.03 -14.92
N PHE A 132 20.76 -4.63 -14.37
CA PHE A 132 21.04 -4.80 -12.94
C PHE A 132 20.01 -4.06 -12.07
N ALA A 133 19.69 -2.80 -12.41
CA ALA A 133 18.72 -2.01 -11.66
C ALA A 133 17.32 -2.65 -11.69
N GLY A 134 16.88 -3.13 -12.85
CA GLY A 134 15.61 -3.85 -12.99
C GLY A 134 15.57 -5.15 -12.20
N ALA A 135 16.63 -5.96 -12.25
CA ALA A 135 16.70 -7.21 -11.50
C ALA A 135 16.74 -6.97 -9.97
N ASN A 136 17.48 -5.94 -9.53
CA ASN A 136 17.53 -5.55 -8.13
C ASN A 136 16.17 -5.03 -7.65
N ALA A 137 15.48 -4.21 -8.44
CA ALA A 137 14.14 -3.73 -8.11
C ALA A 137 13.13 -4.89 -8.06
N ALA A 138 13.13 -5.79 -9.06
CA ALA A 138 12.22 -6.93 -9.13
C ALA A 138 12.35 -7.87 -7.92
N THR A 139 13.56 -8.02 -7.38
CA THR A 139 13.88 -8.93 -6.27
C THR A 139 13.84 -8.27 -4.90
N ASP A 140 13.60 -6.96 -4.81
CA ASP A 140 13.58 -6.23 -3.54
C ASP A 140 12.34 -6.58 -2.70
N ILE A 141 12.47 -7.67 -1.96
CA ILE A 141 11.46 -8.13 -1.00
C ILE A 141 11.28 -7.19 0.19
N SER A 142 12.23 -6.29 0.45
CA SER A 142 12.12 -5.30 1.53
C SER A 142 11.21 -4.16 1.08
N ALA A 143 11.39 -3.68 -0.15
CA ALA A 143 10.46 -2.77 -0.82
C ALA A 143 9.07 -3.41 -0.93
N LEU A 144 8.94 -4.68 -1.33
CA LEU A 144 7.64 -5.39 -1.33
C LEU A 144 7.03 -5.55 0.06
N ALA A 145 7.83 -5.73 1.11
CA ALA A 145 7.31 -5.82 2.47
C ALA A 145 6.91 -4.45 3.02
N GLU A 146 7.62 -3.40 2.62
CA GLU A 146 7.33 -2.01 2.95
C GLU A 146 6.13 -1.51 2.14
N ASP A 147 5.99 -1.86 0.87
CA ASP A 147 4.83 -1.61 0.01
C ASP A 147 3.65 -2.45 0.42
N ARG A 148 3.78 -3.75 0.73
CA ARG A 148 2.66 -4.52 1.31
C ARG A 148 2.31 -4.11 2.73
N TYR A 149 3.23 -3.51 3.49
CA TYR A 149 2.93 -2.91 4.79
C TYR A 149 2.27 -1.55 4.61
N ASN A 150 2.75 -0.73 3.68
CA ASN A 150 2.23 0.57 3.30
C ASN A 150 0.98 0.48 2.42
N ASP A 151 0.66 -0.68 1.84
CA ASP A 151 -0.56 -1.08 1.13
C ASP A 151 -1.43 -1.96 2.03
N ALA A 152 -0.96 -2.54 3.12
CA ALA A 152 -1.86 -3.11 4.15
C ALA A 152 -2.32 -2.02 5.13
N VAL A 153 -1.46 -1.05 5.39
CA VAL A 153 -1.74 0.23 6.06
C VAL A 153 -2.39 1.17 5.05
N GLY A 154 -1.97 1.15 3.78
CA GLY A 154 -2.51 1.93 2.66
C GLY A 154 -3.79 1.41 2.07
N ASP A 155 -4.05 0.11 1.94
CA ASP A 155 -5.39 -0.42 1.66
C ASP A 155 -6.28 -0.28 2.88
N ARG A 156 -5.75 -0.33 4.11
CA ARG A 156 -6.55 0.09 5.27
C ARG A 156 -6.90 1.57 5.17
N ILE A 157 -5.96 2.43 4.82
CA ILE A 157 -6.13 3.89 4.78
C ILE A 157 -6.86 4.33 3.50
N ALA A 158 -6.72 3.68 2.35
CA ALA A 158 -7.36 3.93 1.07
C ALA A 158 -8.74 3.28 1.02
N ALA A 159 -8.93 2.07 1.58
CA ALA A 159 -10.28 1.57 1.88
C ALA A 159 -10.95 2.34 3.03
N MET A 160 -10.25 3.20 3.77
CA MET A 160 -10.84 4.13 4.74
C MET A 160 -11.11 5.53 4.16
N VAL A 161 -10.21 6.07 3.34
CA VAL A 161 -10.29 7.36 2.64
C VAL A 161 -11.32 7.29 1.51
N GLY A 162 -11.41 6.15 0.81
CA GLY A 162 -12.51 5.83 -0.11
C GLY A 162 -13.81 5.37 0.58
N SER A 163 -13.80 5.14 1.89
CA SER A 163 -15.02 4.84 2.67
C SER A 163 -15.66 6.10 3.25
N GLY A 164 -15.86 7.11 2.40
CA GLY A 164 -16.92 8.08 2.64
C GLY A 164 -18.23 7.34 2.93
N ILE A 165 -19.01 7.84 3.89
CA ILE A 165 -20.28 7.24 4.32
C ILE A 165 -21.28 7.37 3.14
N GLY A 166 -21.23 6.44 2.19
CA GLY A 166 -22.09 6.48 1.00
C GLY A 166 -21.69 5.54 -0.13
N GLY A 167 -22.07 4.26 -0.03
CA GLY A 167 -22.27 3.38 -1.19
C GLY A 167 -21.09 2.54 -1.65
N GLY A 168 -21.22 1.20 -1.52
CA GLY A 168 -20.54 0.21 -2.36
C GLY A 168 -19.07 -0.04 -2.05
N GLY A 169 -18.77 -1.05 -1.24
CA GLY A 169 -17.41 -1.61 -1.17
C GLY A 169 -17.01 -2.18 -2.53
N ALA A 170 -15.92 -1.67 -3.10
CA ALA A 170 -15.35 -2.22 -4.32
C ALA A 170 -14.77 -3.61 -4.00
N ILE A 171 -15.40 -4.64 -4.57
CA ILE A 171 -14.89 -6.00 -4.61
C ILE A 171 -13.87 -6.02 -5.76
N PHE A 172 -12.58 -6.04 -5.44
CA PHE A 172 -11.58 -6.43 -6.44
C PHE A 172 -11.62 -7.94 -6.58
N ALA A 173 -12.32 -8.39 -7.62
CA ALA A 173 -12.30 -9.76 -8.09
C ALA A 173 -11.96 -9.75 -9.58
N THR A 174 -10.70 -10.02 -9.92
CA THR A 174 -10.35 -10.30 -11.31
C THR A 174 -9.27 -11.38 -11.40
N GLY A 175 -9.59 -12.45 -12.15
CA GLY A 175 -8.65 -13.34 -12.83
C GLY A 175 -8.00 -14.46 -12.01
N LEU A 176 -8.58 -15.66 -11.95
CA LEU A 176 -7.85 -16.85 -11.48
C LEU A 176 -8.14 -18.10 -12.33
N GLY A 177 -7.09 -18.64 -12.96
CA GLY A 177 -7.05 -19.99 -13.49
C GLY A 177 -7.13 -21.06 -12.40
N VAL A 178 -7.35 -22.32 -12.80
CA VAL A 178 -7.72 -23.44 -11.91
C VAL A 178 -6.69 -23.76 -10.80
N GLY A 179 -5.40 -23.46 -11.02
CA GLY A 179 -4.34 -23.57 -10.00
C GLY A 179 -4.33 -22.40 -8.99
N ALA A 180 -4.47 -21.18 -9.48
CA ALA A 180 -4.53 -19.96 -8.68
C ALA A 180 -5.80 -19.87 -7.82
N TYR A 181 -6.90 -20.50 -8.26
CA TYR A 181 -8.13 -20.69 -7.48
C TYR A 181 -7.91 -21.50 -6.19
N ARG A 182 -6.94 -22.44 -6.15
CA ARG A 182 -6.69 -23.27 -4.95
C ARG A 182 -5.85 -22.55 -3.89
N ARG A 183 -4.83 -21.76 -4.30
CA ARG A 183 -3.97 -20.99 -3.37
C ARG A 183 -4.67 -19.74 -2.84
N SER A 184 -5.38 -19.01 -3.70
CA SER A 184 -6.26 -17.90 -3.26
C SER A 184 -7.35 -18.38 -2.30
N LYS A 185 -7.96 -19.55 -2.57
CA LYS A 185 -8.92 -20.20 -1.67
C LYS A 185 -8.27 -20.55 -0.33
N ALA A 186 -7.09 -21.14 -0.33
CA ALA A 186 -6.36 -21.44 0.92
C ALA A 186 -6.03 -20.17 1.72
N LYS A 187 -5.58 -19.09 1.05
CA LYS A 187 -5.34 -17.77 1.67
C LYS A 187 -6.62 -17.18 2.25
N LYS A 188 -7.72 -17.19 1.48
CA LYS A 188 -9.05 -16.71 1.91
C LYS A 188 -9.59 -17.50 3.09
N ILE A 189 -9.38 -18.82 3.12
CA ILE A 189 -9.74 -19.68 4.26
C ILE A 189 -8.88 -19.35 5.48
N ALA A 190 -7.56 -19.23 5.33
CA ALA A 190 -6.66 -18.91 6.43
C ALA A 190 -6.99 -17.53 7.04
N GLN A 191 -7.26 -16.54 6.19
CA GLN A 191 -7.73 -15.22 6.61
C GLN A 191 -9.07 -15.31 7.32
N ALA A 192 -10.07 -16.00 6.75
CA ALA A 192 -11.37 -16.19 7.39
C ALA A 192 -11.25 -16.89 8.75
N ARG A 193 -10.35 -17.88 8.90
CA ARG A 193 -10.09 -18.53 10.19
C ARG A 193 -9.50 -17.56 11.22
N ALA A 194 -8.52 -16.74 10.82
CA ALA A 194 -7.93 -15.72 11.68
C ALA A 194 -8.95 -14.63 12.09
N GLU A 195 -9.73 -14.16 11.14
CA GLU A 195 -10.78 -13.14 11.34
C GLU A 195 -11.93 -13.67 12.20
N MET A 196 -12.33 -14.94 12.02
CA MET A 196 -13.33 -15.56 12.88
C MET A 196 -12.84 -15.68 14.33
N SER A 197 -11.56 -15.97 14.54
CA SER A 197 -10.98 -15.96 15.89
C SER A 197 -11.00 -14.57 16.52
N LEU A 198 -10.78 -13.51 15.73
CA LEU A 198 -10.91 -12.12 16.17
C LEU A 198 -12.36 -11.80 16.56
N VAL A 199 -13.32 -12.10 15.66
CA VAL A 199 -14.75 -11.86 15.88
C VAL A 199 -15.22 -12.57 17.15
N GLY A 200 -14.92 -13.88 17.30
CA GLY A 200 -15.34 -14.65 18.47
C GLY A 200 -14.80 -14.11 19.80
N LYS A 201 -13.63 -13.47 19.81
CA LYS A 201 -13.01 -12.90 21.01
C LYS A 201 -13.48 -11.47 21.30
N GLU A 202 -13.46 -10.60 20.30
CA GLU A 202 -13.61 -9.16 20.47
C GLU A 202 -15.07 -8.70 20.35
N TYR A 203 -15.88 -9.34 19.50
CA TYR A 203 -17.26 -8.94 19.29
C TYR A 203 -18.08 -8.99 20.58
N GLY A 204 -18.01 -10.11 21.31
CA GLY A 204 -18.77 -10.26 22.57
C GLY A 204 -18.33 -9.27 23.65
N GLN A 205 -17.04 -8.92 23.69
CA GLN A 205 -16.51 -7.93 24.62
C GLN A 205 -16.99 -6.53 24.26
N LEU A 206 -16.95 -6.16 22.98
CA LEU A 206 -17.43 -4.87 22.49
C LEU A 206 -18.95 -4.73 22.67
N ALA A 207 -19.72 -5.78 22.36
CA ALA A 207 -21.16 -5.79 22.56
C ALA A 207 -21.56 -5.54 24.03
N ALA A 208 -20.81 -6.10 24.97
CA ALA A 208 -21.05 -5.90 26.41
C ALA A 208 -20.74 -4.46 26.88
N ARG A 209 -19.83 -3.74 26.19
CA ARG A 209 -19.41 -2.37 26.54
C ARG A 209 -20.02 -1.30 25.63
N LEU A 210 -20.77 -1.66 24.60
CA LEU A 210 -21.22 -0.72 23.56
C LEU A 210 -22.02 0.46 24.13
N ASP A 211 -22.85 0.22 25.14
CA ASP A 211 -23.60 1.27 25.84
C ASP A 211 -22.68 2.23 26.61
N GLU A 212 -21.60 1.72 27.20
CA GLU A 212 -20.60 2.56 27.89
C GLU A 212 -19.87 3.47 26.88
N ILE A 213 -19.51 2.91 25.72
CA ILE A 213 -18.87 3.67 24.64
C ILE A 213 -19.82 4.76 24.13
N ASP A 214 -21.11 4.43 23.96
CA ASP A 214 -22.14 5.37 23.51
C ASP A 214 -22.34 6.52 24.51
N ILE A 215 -22.39 6.20 25.81
CA ILE A 215 -22.45 7.19 26.89
C ILE A 215 -21.21 8.09 26.85
N ARG A 216 -20.01 7.51 26.71
CA ARG A 216 -18.76 8.27 26.65
C ARG A 216 -18.76 9.22 25.45
N ALA A 217 -19.09 8.72 24.26
CA ALA A 217 -19.19 9.52 23.04
C ALA A 217 -20.14 10.73 23.18
N HIS A 218 -21.28 10.54 23.86
CA HIS A 218 -22.26 11.60 24.08
C HIS A 218 -21.90 12.55 25.24
N SER A 219 -21.01 12.13 26.15
CA SER A 219 -20.54 12.96 27.27
C SER A 219 -19.46 13.97 26.88
N LEU A 220 -18.83 13.80 25.72
CA LEU A 220 -17.77 14.68 25.23
C LEU A 220 -18.31 16.08 24.93
N THR A 221 -17.54 17.10 25.32
CA THR A 221 -17.96 18.51 25.23
C THR A 221 -16.99 19.40 24.46
N SER A 222 -15.80 18.91 24.11
CA SER A 222 -14.86 19.72 23.35
C SER A 222 -15.35 20.05 21.94
N PRO A 223 -14.76 21.07 21.29
CA PRO A 223 -15.01 21.35 19.88
C PRO A 223 -14.76 20.14 18.95
N PHE A 224 -13.89 19.19 19.33
CA PHE A 224 -13.60 18.00 18.53
C PHE A 224 -14.75 16.99 18.52
N ALA A 225 -15.58 16.96 19.57
CA ALA A 225 -16.82 16.21 19.62
C ALA A 225 -17.90 16.93 18.81
N ASN A 226 -17.68 17.03 17.50
CA ASN A 226 -18.55 17.73 16.55
C ASN A 226 -19.58 16.77 15.92
N ASN A 227 -20.42 17.31 15.03
CA ASN A 227 -21.45 16.51 14.34
C ASN A 227 -20.86 15.42 13.45
N THR A 228 -19.68 15.65 12.85
CA THR A 228 -19.00 14.66 12.01
C THR A 228 -18.59 13.44 12.84
N MET A 229 -17.92 13.65 13.97
CA MET A 229 -17.52 12.58 14.89
C MET A 229 -18.73 11.79 15.40
N ARG A 230 -19.79 12.48 15.84
CA ARG A 230 -21.03 11.81 16.30
C ARG A 230 -21.69 11.01 15.18
N SER A 231 -21.69 11.52 13.95
CA SER A 231 -22.23 10.80 12.79
C SER A 231 -21.41 9.56 12.44
N GLN A 232 -20.08 9.64 12.52
CA GLN A 232 -19.19 8.49 12.32
C GLN A 232 -19.44 7.41 13.39
N TRP A 233 -19.60 7.81 14.65
CA TRP A 233 -19.93 6.89 15.75
C TRP A 233 -21.27 6.19 15.52
N GLU A 234 -22.33 6.96 15.22
CA GLU A 234 -23.64 6.38 14.98
C GLU A 234 -23.67 5.47 13.74
N SER A 235 -22.87 5.77 12.73
CA SER A 235 -22.72 4.92 11.55
C SER A 235 -22.10 3.57 11.90
N VAL A 236 -20.97 3.56 12.62
CA VAL A 236 -20.28 2.31 12.97
C VAL A 236 -21.07 1.50 14.00
N ARG A 237 -21.70 2.17 14.97
CA ARG A 237 -22.59 1.53 15.95
C ARG A 237 -23.76 0.84 15.29
N ARG A 238 -24.44 1.51 14.33
CA ARG A 238 -25.53 0.90 13.57
C ARG A 238 -25.07 -0.33 12.80
N ARG A 239 -23.95 -0.23 12.08
CA ARG A 239 -23.36 -1.37 11.37
C ARG A 239 -23.04 -2.53 12.32
N PHE A 240 -22.52 -2.24 13.50
CA PHE A 240 -22.24 -3.25 14.51
C PHE A 240 -23.49 -3.98 15.00
N PHE A 241 -24.62 -3.27 15.17
CA PHE A 241 -25.90 -3.91 15.44
C PHE A 241 -26.43 -4.71 14.26
N ASP A 242 -26.27 -4.22 13.04
CA ASP A 242 -26.77 -4.90 11.83
C ASP A 242 -26.06 -6.25 11.60
N ILE A 243 -24.76 -6.33 11.92
CA ILE A 243 -24.02 -7.60 11.83
C ILE A 243 -24.35 -8.59 12.95
N HIS A 244 -25.15 -8.22 13.96
CA HIS A 244 -25.45 -9.12 15.10
C HIS A 244 -26.05 -10.45 14.66
N ASN A 245 -27.07 -10.40 13.79
CA ASN A 245 -27.69 -11.62 13.24
C ASN A 245 -26.70 -12.44 12.40
N GLN A 246 -25.76 -11.76 11.73
CA GLN A 246 -24.72 -12.44 10.95
C GLN A 246 -23.73 -13.13 11.89
N VAL A 247 -23.21 -12.44 12.91
CA VAL A 247 -22.27 -12.99 13.89
C VAL A 247 -22.90 -14.12 14.69
N ASP A 248 -24.19 -14.03 15.05
CA ASP A 248 -24.91 -15.14 15.69
C ASP A 248 -24.95 -16.38 14.78
N SER A 249 -25.20 -16.20 13.48
CA SER A 249 -25.17 -17.30 12.53
C SER A 249 -23.76 -17.87 12.32
N LEU A 250 -22.74 -17.00 12.34
CA LEU A 250 -21.32 -17.35 12.26
C LEU A 250 -20.83 -18.02 13.56
N GLY A 251 -21.41 -17.71 14.72
CA GLY A 251 -21.02 -18.27 16.01
C GLY A 251 -21.24 -19.79 16.12
N ASN A 252 -21.98 -20.38 15.18
CA ASN A 252 -22.07 -21.83 15.02
C ASN A 252 -20.84 -22.43 14.33
N LEU A 253 -20.01 -21.62 13.65
CA LEU A 253 -18.73 -22.02 13.11
C LEU A 253 -17.67 -22.03 14.21
N THR A 254 -17.01 -23.16 14.34
CA THR A 254 -15.97 -23.47 15.29
C THR A 254 -14.66 -23.74 14.56
N SER A 255 -13.55 -23.78 15.31
CA SER A 255 -12.24 -24.17 14.76
C SER A 255 -12.22 -25.59 14.15
N GLN A 256 -13.22 -26.42 14.47
CA GLN A 256 -13.31 -27.81 14.00
C GLN A 256 -14.07 -27.94 12.66
N ASP A 257 -14.75 -26.89 12.22
CA ASP A 257 -15.51 -26.92 10.97
C ASP A 257 -14.60 -26.86 9.74
N SER A 258 -15.16 -27.32 8.62
CA SER A 258 -14.40 -27.60 7.41
C SER A 258 -13.93 -26.34 6.71
N ASP A 259 -12.81 -26.45 5.98
CA ASP A 259 -12.30 -25.39 5.10
C ASP A 259 -13.34 -24.91 4.07
N LYS A 260 -14.25 -25.80 3.67
CA LYS A 260 -15.36 -25.45 2.77
C LYS A 260 -16.32 -24.46 3.43
N GLU A 261 -16.70 -24.68 4.68
CA GLU A 261 -17.62 -23.81 5.42
C GLU A 261 -17.01 -22.43 5.69
N PHE A 262 -15.71 -22.38 6.01
CA PHE A 262 -14.97 -21.12 6.14
C PHE A 262 -14.89 -20.36 4.82
N TYR A 263 -14.63 -21.05 3.70
CA TYR A 263 -14.60 -20.41 2.39
C TYR A 263 -15.96 -19.83 1.99
N GLU A 264 -17.04 -20.59 2.21
CA GLU A 264 -18.41 -20.17 1.87
C GLU A 264 -18.90 -18.97 2.69
N ASN A 265 -18.35 -18.77 3.89
CA ASN A 265 -18.70 -17.66 4.77
C ASN A 265 -17.61 -16.56 4.83
N ALA A 266 -16.54 -16.68 4.06
CA ALA A 266 -15.36 -15.82 4.19
C ALA A 266 -15.68 -14.31 4.06
N ASP A 267 -16.56 -13.92 3.14
CA ASP A 267 -16.91 -12.50 2.96
C ASP A 267 -17.72 -11.95 4.15
N LYS A 268 -18.61 -12.76 4.73
CA LYS A 268 -19.38 -12.40 5.94
C LYS A 268 -18.47 -12.32 7.17
N ILE A 269 -17.53 -13.24 7.28
CA ILE A 269 -16.53 -13.24 8.36
C ILE A 269 -15.66 -11.98 8.25
N HIS A 270 -15.23 -11.64 7.04
CA HIS A 270 -14.44 -10.43 6.79
C HIS A 270 -15.21 -9.16 7.14
N GLU A 271 -16.48 -9.03 6.71
CA GLU A 271 -17.34 -7.90 7.04
C GLU A 271 -17.54 -7.75 8.56
N ALA A 272 -17.79 -8.86 9.26
CA ALA A 272 -17.92 -8.89 10.72
C ALA A 272 -16.61 -8.48 11.41
N ALA A 273 -15.46 -8.98 10.95
CA ALA A 273 -14.15 -8.64 11.50
C ALA A 273 -13.79 -7.17 11.26
N LEU A 274 -14.05 -6.65 10.05
CA LEU A 274 -13.82 -5.26 9.70
C LEU A 274 -14.69 -4.32 10.56
N THR A 275 -15.97 -4.63 10.72
CA THR A 275 -16.88 -3.84 11.56
C THR A 275 -16.47 -3.90 13.03
N THR A 276 -16.08 -5.08 13.53
CA THR A 276 -15.57 -5.26 14.91
C THR A 276 -14.33 -4.40 15.15
N ARG A 277 -13.35 -4.42 14.24
CA ARG A 277 -12.15 -3.56 14.31
C ARG A 277 -12.51 -2.08 14.28
N LYS A 278 -13.41 -1.66 13.38
CA LYS A 278 -13.85 -0.26 13.28
C LYS A 278 -14.50 0.24 14.57
N VAL A 279 -15.29 -0.59 15.25
CA VAL A 279 -15.84 -0.24 16.58
C VAL A 279 -14.75 -0.19 17.64
N SER A 280 -13.80 -1.13 17.64
CA SER A 280 -12.66 -1.11 18.59
C SER A 280 -11.83 0.16 18.44
N TYR A 281 -11.49 0.55 17.20
CA TYR A 281 -10.78 1.80 16.95
C TYR A 281 -11.61 3.02 17.35
N ALA A 282 -12.91 3.02 17.09
CA ALA A 282 -13.79 4.09 17.56
C ALA A 282 -13.81 4.19 19.10
N GLU A 283 -13.91 3.06 19.82
CA GLU A 283 -13.81 3.02 21.29
C GLU A 283 -12.50 3.65 21.78
N GLU A 284 -11.36 3.20 21.25
CA GLU A 284 -10.04 3.70 21.63
C GLU A 284 -9.88 5.20 21.35
N ASN A 285 -10.38 5.66 20.21
CA ASN A 285 -10.30 7.07 19.82
C ASN A 285 -11.25 7.97 20.62
N ILE A 286 -12.44 7.47 20.97
CA ILE A 286 -13.39 8.14 21.88
C ILE A 286 -12.80 8.24 23.28
N ASP A 287 -12.16 7.17 23.77
CA ASP A 287 -11.49 7.17 25.07
C ASP A 287 -10.32 8.15 25.11
N LYS A 288 -9.49 8.15 24.06
CA LYS A 288 -8.39 9.10 23.90
C LYS A 288 -8.89 10.54 23.93
N LEU A 289 -9.95 10.85 23.18
CA LEU A 289 -10.56 12.18 23.19
C LEU A 289 -11.10 12.53 24.59
N TYR A 290 -11.80 11.60 25.25
CA TYR A 290 -12.27 11.80 26.63
C TYR A 290 -11.12 12.13 27.59
N ARG A 291 -10.04 11.36 27.55
CA ARG A 291 -8.85 11.57 28.41
C ARG A 291 -8.17 12.91 28.12
N LEU A 292 -8.06 13.28 26.85
CA LEU A 292 -7.52 14.59 26.43
C LEU A 292 -8.38 15.75 26.98
N GLU A 293 -9.71 15.64 26.90
CA GLU A 293 -10.63 16.64 27.46
C GLU A 293 -10.47 16.78 28.98
N HIS A 294 -10.27 15.67 29.68
CA HIS A 294 -10.22 15.60 31.15
C HIS A 294 -8.83 15.84 31.76
N GLY A 295 -7.88 16.36 30.99
CA GLY A 295 -6.58 16.78 31.55
C GLY A 295 -5.52 15.68 31.61
N ASP A 296 -5.71 14.54 30.94
CA ASP A 296 -4.71 13.48 30.91
C ASP A 296 -3.41 13.99 30.28
N ASP A 297 -2.41 14.16 31.13
CA ASP A 297 -1.13 14.76 30.80
C ASP A 297 -0.38 13.98 29.72
N VAL A 298 -0.46 12.65 29.78
CA VAL A 298 0.24 11.76 28.85
C VAL A 298 -0.41 11.85 27.49
N VAL A 299 -1.74 11.75 27.41
CA VAL A 299 -2.47 11.87 26.15
C VAL A 299 -2.23 13.24 25.51
N ARG A 300 -2.32 14.32 26.30
CA ARG A 300 -2.07 15.69 25.80
C ARG A 300 -0.67 15.86 25.21
N ARG A 301 0.37 15.32 25.85
CA ARG A 301 1.73 15.34 25.29
C ARG A 301 1.86 14.48 24.04
N THR A 302 1.29 13.28 24.05
CA THR A 302 1.35 12.37 22.90
C THR A 302 0.71 12.99 21.66
N GLU A 303 -0.47 13.59 21.79
CA GLU A 303 -1.16 14.22 20.65
C GLU A 303 -0.42 15.45 20.13
N LEU A 304 0.16 16.26 21.03
CA LEU A 304 0.98 17.41 20.63
C LEU A 304 2.30 16.99 19.97
N GLN A 305 2.93 15.92 20.45
CA GLN A 305 4.13 15.38 19.84
C GLN A 305 3.83 14.87 18.43
N ALA A 306 2.75 14.11 18.25
CA ALA A 306 2.33 13.64 16.93
C ALA A 306 2.03 14.81 15.97
N LEU A 307 1.32 15.85 16.45
CA LEU A 307 1.08 17.06 15.66
C LEU A 307 2.37 17.78 15.30
N ARG A 308 3.30 17.90 16.25
CA ARG A 308 4.60 18.53 16.03
C ARG A 308 5.42 17.78 14.98
N ASP A 309 5.42 16.45 15.02
CA ASP A 309 6.16 15.63 14.08
C ASP A 309 5.59 15.76 12.66
N ASP A 310 4.27 15.77 12.52
CA ASP A 310 3.59 16.04 11.24
C ASP A 310 3.91 17.45 10.70
N VAL A 311 3.96 18.47 11.57
CA VAL A 311 4.40 19.83 11.21
C VAL A 311 5.85 19.86 10.74
N VAL A 312 6.74 19.07 11.35
CA VAL A 312 8.15 18.97 10.95
C VAL A 312 8.26 18.33 9.57
N GLU A 313 7.50 17.27 9.30
CA GLU A 313 7.47 16.64 7.97
C GLU A 313 6.98 17.62 6.90
N ALA A 314 5.88 18.33 7.17
CA ALA A 314 5.39 19.39 6.29
C ALA A 314 6.43 20.50 6.05
N GLN A 315 7.17 20.87 7.09
CA GLN A 315 8.21 21.89 7.01
C GLN A 315 9.39 21.43 6.15
N VAL A 316 9.81 20.17 6.28
CA VAL A 316 10.92 19.57 5.51
C VAL A 316 10.56 19.42 4.03
N ALA A 317 9.29 19.23 3.69
CA ALA A 317 8.82 19.17 2.30
C ALA A 317 8.96 20.49 1.52
N LEU A 318 9.26 21.61 2.20
CA LEU A 318 9.47 22.91 1.56
C LEU A 318 10.94 23.12 1.16
N ASP A 319 11.18 23.46 -0.11
CA ASP A 319 12.55 23.68 -0.61
C ASP A 319 13.15 25.00 -0.10
N ASP A 320 12.31 26.00 0.13
CA ASP A 320 12.72 27.33 0.55
C ASP A 320 12.53 27.54 2.07
N ALA A 321 13.61 27.32 2.81
CA ALA A 321 13.70 27.59 4.25
C ALA A 321 13.53 29.09 4.62
N SER A 322 13.54 29.98 3.64
CA SER A 322 13.30 31.42 3.81
C SER A 322 11.87 31.84 3.45
N SER A 323 11.01 30.92 3.02
CA SER A 323 9.63 31.19 2.66
C SER A 323 8.78 31.62 3.88
N GLY A 324 7.69 32.34 3.62
CA GLY A 324 6.72 32.69 4.66
C GLY A 324 6.09 31.45 5.31
N LEU A 325 5.77 30.44 4.49
CA LEU A 325 5.17 29.19 4.94
C LEU A 325 6.12 28.36 5.82
N TYR A 326 7.41 28.30 5.48
CA TYR A 326 8.40 27.63 6.33
C TYR A 326 8.49 28.28 7.73
N ARG A 327 8.46 29.62 7.80
CA ARG A 327 8.43 30.34 9.09
C ARG A 327 7.14 30.12 9.85
N GLU A 328 6.01 30.00 9.15
CA GLU A 328 4.72 29.69 9.78
C GLU A 328 4.74 28.29 10.41
N LEU A 329 5.19 27.27 9.67
CA LEU A 329 5.33 25.90 10.19
C LEU A 329 6.33 25.83 11.37
N GLN A 330 7.43 26.58 11.29
CA GLN A 330 8.37 26.74 12.40
C GLN A 330 7.68 27.32 13.64
N ASN A 331 6.84 28.35 13.48
CA ASN A 331 6.08 28.94 14.58
C ASN A 331 5.07 27.96 15.18
N LEU A 332 4.38 27.19 14.34
CA LEU A 332 3.44 26.14 14.79
C LEU A 332 4.16 25.05 15.60
N ARG A 333 5.35 24.63 15.15
CA ARG A 333 6.20 23.69 15.90
C ARG A 333 6.57 24.24 17.28
N GLU A 334 7.03 25.48 17.36
CA GLU A 334 7.39 26.14 18.62
C GLU A 334 6.18 26.32 19.55
N ARG A 335 4.99 26.57 18.99
CA ARG A 335 3.74 26.62 19.76
C ARG A 335 3.33 25.26 20.29
N ALA A 336 3.49 24.19 19.50
CA ALA A 336 3.29 22.82 19.97
C ALA A 336 4.26 22.49 21.13
N ASP A 337 5.54 22.82 20.97
CA ASP A 337 6.57 22.67 22.01
C ASP A 337 6.21 23.44 23.29
N SER A 338 5.75 24.68 23.17
CA SER A 338 5.29 25.48 24.31
C SER A 338 4.08 24.84 24.99
N LEU A 339 3.09 24.39 24.23
CA LEU A 339 1.86 23.81 24.76
C LEU A 339 2.11 22.46 25.45
N MET A 340 3.11 21.68 25.01
CA MET A 340 3.56 20.45 25.66
C MET A 340 4.10 20.69 27.08
N ASN A 341 4.64 21.89 27.34
CA ASN A 341 5.12 22.30 28.66
C ASN A 341 3.99 22.82 29.58
N THR A 342 2.81 23.10 29.03
CA THR A 342 1.65 23.65 29.75
C THR A 342 0.40 22.81 29.54
N THR A 343 0.55 21.49 29.46
CA THR A 343 -0.51 20.50 29.24
C THR A 343 -1.63 20.54 30.27
N GLN A 344 -1.36 21.02 31.48
CA GLN A 344 -2.33 21.16 32.56
C GLN A 344 -3.03 22.53 32.59
N SER A 345 -2.76 23.40 31.60
CA SER A 345 -3.45 24.69 31.50
C SER A 345 -4.96 24.51 31.34
N PRO A 346 -5.80 25.31 32.04
CA PRO A 346 -7.25 25.34 31.81
C PRO A 346 -7.61 25.65 30.36
N ASP A 347 -6.81 26.48 29.69
CA ASP A 347 -7.05 26.90 28.30
C ASP A 347 -6.39 25.97 27.27
N PHE A 348 -5.92 24.78 27.68
CA PHE A 348 -5.20 23.85 26.80
C PHE A 348 -6.00 23.50 25.55
N LEU A 349 -7.28 23.14 25.71
CA LEU A 349 -8.13 22.72 24.60
C LEU A 349 -8.32 23.85 23.57
N ASP A 350 -8.54 25.07 24.05
CA ASP A 350 -8.72 26.24 23.19
C ASP A 350 -7.42 26.53 22.40
N GLN A 351 -6.26 26.47 23.06
CA GLN A 351 -4.98 26.64 22.40
C GLN A 351 -4.68 25.52 21.40
N TYR A 352 -5.06 24.28 21.72
CA TYR A 352 -4.88 23.14 20.83
C TYR A 352 -5.77 23.24 19.58
N VAL A 353 -7.03 23.69 19.74
CA VAL A 353 -7.94 23.96 18.61
C VAL A 353 -7.39 25.05 17.69
N ILE A 354 -6.87 26.15 18.25
CA ILE A 354 -6.27 27.23 17.46
C ILE A 354 -5.03 26.72 16.71
N LEU A 355 -4.16 25.96 17.38
CA LEU A 355 -2.96 25.38 16.77
C LEU A 355 -3.31 24.48 15.57
N LEU A 356 -4.29 23.60 15.71
CA LEU A 356 -4.79 22.76 14.62
C LEU A 356 -5.40 23.59 13.49
N GLY A 357 -6.15 24.65 13.82
CA GLY A 357 -6.76 25.54 12.85
C GLY A 357 -5.74 26.28 11.99
N ASP A 358 -4.67 26.80 12.61
CA ASP A 358 -3.59 27.49 11.92
C ASP A 358 -2.78 26.51 11.07
N TYR A 359 -2.51 25.31 11.59
CA TYR A 359 -1.81 24.28 10.83
C TYR A 359 -2.60 23.79 9.61
N ARG A 360 -3.91 23.59 9.74
CA ARG A 360 -4.79 23.31 8.59
C ARG A 360 -4.62 24.35 7.49
N THR A 361 -4.59 25.63 7.85
CA THR A 361 -4.40 26.73 6.87
C THR A 361 -3.01 26.71 6.25
N ALA A 362 -1.97 26.36 7.01
CA ALA A 362 -0.63 26.15 6.47
C ALA A 362 -0.60 24.98 5.46
N LEU A 363 -1.25 23.85 5.77
CA LEU A 363 -1.34 22.71 4.86
C LEU A 363 -2.16 22.99 3.59
N GLU A 364 -3.22 23.80 3.67
CA GLU A 364 -3.93 24.27 2.48
C GLU A 364 -3.04 25.09 1.55
N GLN A 365 -2.12 25.90 2.11
CA GLN A 365 -1.13 26.63 1.32
C GLN A 365 -0.06 25.70 0.77
N LEU A 366 0.43 24.74 1.58
CA LEU A 366 1.41 23.74 1.15
C LEU A 366 0.88 22.94 -0.02
N ARG A 367 -0.35 22.40 0.08
CA ARG A 367 -1.01 21.64 -0.99
C ARG A 367 -1.00 22.42 -2.30
N LYS A 368 -1.39 23.70 -2.27
CA LYS A 368 -1.41 24.56 -3.47
C LYS A 368 -0.04 24.88 -4.04
N GLN A 369 1.03 24.78 -3.25
CA GLN A 369 2.40 25.08 -3.68
C GLN A 369 3.18 23.83 -4.10
N LYS A 370 2.80 22.65 -3.61
CA LYS A 370 3.60 21.42 -3.73
C LYS A 370 2.88 20.28 -4.45
N PHE A 371 1.55 20.29 -4.43
CA PHE A 371 0.71 19.21 -4.95
C PHE A 371 -0.25 19.77 -6.03
N ASP A 372 0.24 20.72 -6.84
CA ASP A 372 -0.48 21.36 -7.95
C ASP A 372 -0.25 20.67 -9.29
N ASP A 373 0.50 19.57 -9.29
CA ASP A 373 0.89 18.74 -10.42
C ASP A 373 -0.19 17.70 -10.81
N LEU A 374 -1.16 17.44 -9.94
CA LEU A 374 -2.24 16.48 -10.18
C LEU A 374 -3.41 17.08 -10.96
N ASP A 375 -3.99 16.31 -11.87
CA ASP A 375 -5.29 16.64 -12.47
C ASP A 375 -6.40 16.48 -11.41
N GLU A 376 -6.99 17.60 -10.99
CA GLU A 376 -8.05 17.61 -9.97
C GLU A 376 -9.28 16.77 -10.35
N SER A 377 -9.52 16.54 -11.65
CA SER A 377 -10.69 15.79 -12.13
C SER A 377 -10.54 14.27 -12.04
N GLU A 378 -9.31 13.77 -11.94
CA GLU A 378 -9.00 12.33 -11.83
C GLU A 378 -8.68 11.91 -10.39
N ASN A 379 -8.60 12.87 -9.47
CA ASN A 379 -8.23 12.61 -8.08
C ASN A 379 -9.32 11.90 -7.29
N THR A 380 -8.89 10.96 -6.46
CA THR A 380 -9.69 10.43 -5.35
C THR A 380 -10.01 11.52 -4.33
N GLU A 381 -11.09 11.36 -3.58
CA GLU A 381 -11.49 12.33 -2.55
C GLU A 381 -10.42 12.41 -1.44
N LEU A 382 -9.91 13.61 -1.18
CA LEU A 382 -9.05 13.86 -0.02
C LEU A 382 -9.91 13.84 1.25
N ALA A 383 -9.85 12.74 2.01
CA ALA A 383 -10.60 12.57 3.24
C ALA A 383 -9.70 12.57 4.48
N ALA A 384 -10.18 13.18 5.56
CA ALA A 384 -9.52 13.10 6.85
C ALA A 384 -9.72 11.71 7.49
N PRO A 385 -8.74 11.21 8.27
CA PRO A 385 -8.91 9.98 9.04
C PRO A 385 -10.16 10.04 9.92
N SER A 386 -10.96 8.99 9.88
CA SER A 386 -12.20 8.88 10.67
C SER A 386 -11.91 8.41 12.10
N ILE A 387 -12.85 8.57 13.04
CA ILE A 387 -12.70 7.96 14.37
C ILE A 387 -12.61 6.43 14.35
N THR A 388 -12.99 5.79 13.24
CA THR A 388 -12.87 4.33 13.06
C THR A 388 -11.52 3.90 12.51
N SER A 389 -10.60 4.85 12.31
CA SER A 389 -9.26 4.62 11.79
C SER A 389 -8.25 4.43 12.93
N PRO A 390 -7.31 3.48 12.81
CA PRO A 390 -6.26 3.25 13.82
C PRO A 390 -5.32 4.46 13.95
N ASP A 391 -5.09 5.18 12.84
CA ASP A 391 -4.21 6.34 12.79
C ASP A 391 -4.92 7.67 13.09
N TYR A 392 -6.17 7.60 13.55
CA TYR A 392 -6.87 8.79 14.03
C TYR A 392 -6.12 9.43 15.20
N ARG A 393 -6.04 10.76 15.12
CA ARG A 393 -5.57 11.64 16.19
C ARG A 393 -6.63 12.69 16.48
N VAL A 394 -6.62 13.17 17.71
CA VAL A 394 -7.65 14.11 18.19
C VAL A 394 -7.56 15.40 17.39
N GLY A 395 -8.65 15.73 16.69
CA GLY A 395 -8.77 16.91 15.83
C GLY A 395 -8.78 16.61 14.34
N TYR A 396 -8.41 15.40 13.90
CA TYR A 396 -8.55 15.02 12.49
C TYR A 396 -10.04 15.05 12.10
N GLY A 397 -10.31 15.61 10.91
CA GLY A 397 -11.67 15.85 10.41
C GLY A 397 -12.43 17.00 11.08
N TYR A 398 -11.91 17.61 12.16
CA TYR A 398 -12.47 18.84 12.70
C TYR A 398 -12.26 19.98 11.69
N ASN A 399 -13.35 20.60 11.23
CA ASN A 399 -13.34 21.59 10.15
C ASN A 399 -12.56 21.11 8.90
N ASN A 400 -12.72 19.82 8.55
CA ASN A 400 -12.03 19.17 7.43
C ASN A 400 -10.50 19.22 7.54
N PHE A 401 -9.95 19.26 8.75
CA PHE A 401 -8.51 19.16 8.95
C PHE A 401 -7.99 17.78 8.50
N VAL A 402 -7.10 17.81 7.52
CA VAL A 402 -6.34 16.66 7.02
C VAL A 402 -4.87 16.89 7.36
N PRO A 403 -4.22 15.98 8.10
CA PRO A 403 -2.80 16.12 8.46
C PRO A 403 -1.88 15.96 7.24
N PHE A 404 -0.62 16.37 7.38
CA PHE A 404 0.35 16.31 6.29
C PHE A 404 0.57 14.88 5.80
N TRP A 405 0.75 13.91 6.70
CA TRP A 405 0.95 12.52 6.29
C TRP A 405 -0.19 12.00 5.41
N ALA A 406 -1.44 12.35 5.73
CA ALA A 406 -2.60 11.90 4.95
C ALA A 406 -2.68 12.64 3.61
N LEU A 407 -2.31 13.92 3.60
CA LEU A 407 -2.22 14.73 2.39
C LEU A 407 -1.10 14.23 1.45
N SER A 408 0.07 13.88 1.99
CA SER A 408 1.20 13.35 1.22
C SER A 408 0.91 11.96 0.68
N SER A 409 0.28 11.08 1.48
CA SER A 409 -0.15 9.77 0.99
C SER A 409 -1.20 9.90 -0.10
N TRP A 410 -2.20 10.79 0.06
CA TRP A 410 -3.17 11.08 -1.00
C TRP A 410 -2.48 11.60 -2.27
N HIS A 411 -1.52 12.51 -2.16
CA HIS A 411 -0.80 13.02 -3.32
C HIS A 411 -0.02 11.91 -4.01
N ALA A 412 0.75 11.11 -3.26
CA ALA A 412 1.51 9.99 -3.80
C ALA A 412 0.59 8.98 -4.52
N SER A 413 -0.51 8.54 -3.90
CA SER A 413 -1.43 7.58 -4.52
C SER A 413 -2.07 8.12 -5.81
N ASN A 414 -2.44 9.40 -5.86
CA ASN A 414 -3.01 9.98 -7.09
C ASN A 414 -1.93 10.28 -8.14
N ALA A 415 -0.73 10.67 -7.74
CA ALA A 415 0.41 10.84 -8.63
C ALA A 415 0.74 9.51 -9.29
N THR A 416 0.81 8.42 -8.52
CA THR A 416 0.98 7.06 -9.04
C THR A 416 -0.17 6.72 -9.99
N ALA A 417 -1.43 6.85 -9.57
CA ALA A 417 -2.57 6.50 -10.42
C ALA A 417 -2.62 7.29 -11.74
N GLN A 418 -2.25 8.58 -11.72
CA GLN A 418 -2.20 9.43 -12.91
C GLN A 418 -0.95 9.22 -13.77
N SER A 419 0.17 8.83 -13.15
CA SER A 419 1.32 8.33 -13.92
C SER A 419 0.96 7.01 -14.59
N THR A 420 0.25 6.11 -13.92
CA THR A 420 -0.24 4.84 -14.49
C THR A 420 -1.30 5.06 -15.57
N SER A 421 -2.08 6.16 -15.53
CA SER A 421 -3.01 6.50 -16.61
C SER A 421 -2.32 7.09 -17.85
N SER A 422 -1.06 7.55 -17.72
CA SER A 422 -0.28 8.20 -18.79
C SER A 422 0.93 7.40 -19.30
N SER A 423 1.39 6.37 -18.59
CA SER A 423 2.27 5.32 -19.09
C SER A 423 1.45 4.04 -19.32
N GLY A 424 1.38 3.53 -20.55
CA GLY A 424 0.71 2.26 -20.82
C GLY A 424 1.27 1.17 -19.90
N GLY A 425 0.42 0.62 -19.02
CA GLY A 425 0.83 -0.40 -18.05
C GLY A 425 1.50 -1.60 -18.72
N ALA A 426 2.24 -2.39 -17.93
CA ALA A 426 2.96 -3.55 -18.42
C ALA A 426 2.08 -4.41 -19.35
N ASN A 427 2.51 -4.58 -20.60
CA ASN A 427 1.90 -5.52 -21.52
C ASN A 427 2.22 -6.93 -21.03
N THR A 428 1.24 -7.60 -20.45
CA THR A 428 1.32 -8.98 -19.95
C THR A 428 0.87 -10.02 -20.98
N SER A 429 0.51 -9.60 -22.19
CA SER A 429 -0.09 -10.49 -23.19
C SER A 429 0.93 -11.12 -24.15
N PHE A 430 0.75 -12.41 -24.44
CA PHE A 430 1.46 -13.16 -25.49
C PHE A 430 0.47 -13.48 -26.60
N SER A 431 0.87 -13.28 -27.86
CA SER A 431 0.02 -13.47 -29.03
C SER A 431 -0.38 -14.94 -29.25
N SER A 432 0.44 -15.87 -28.75
CA SER A 432 0.21 -17.32 -28.81
C SER A 432 -0.88 -17.82 -27.85
N GLY A 433 -1.25 -17.01 -26.85
CA GLY A 433 -2.07 -17.43 -25.70
C GLY A 433 -1.27 -18.03 -24.55
N PHE A 434 0.07 -18.00 -24.62
CA PHE A 434 0.95 -18.33 -23.51
C PHE A 434 0.65 -17.45 -22.29
N SER A 435 0.67 -18.04 -21.09
CA SER A 435 0.24 -17.40 -19.85
C SER A 435 1.42 -17.06 -18.92
N GLY A 436 2.57 -16.69 -19.51
CA GLY A 436 3.76 -16.34 -18.75
C GLY A 436 3.54 -15.19 -17.77
N ALA A 437 4.05 -15.31 -16.55
CA ALA A 437 3.99 -14.24 -15.56
C ALA A 437 5.08 -13.18 -15.81
N GLY A 438 4.77 -11.92 -15.47
CA GLY A 438 5.57 -10.75 -15.81
C GLY A 438 4.95 -9.92 -16.94
N GLY A 439 5.74 -9.05 -17.56
CA GLY A 439 5.29 -8.19 -18.63
C GLY A 439 6.40 -7.33 -19.23
N SER A 440 6.03 -6.54 -20.24
CA SER A 440 6.93 -5.61 -20.92
C SER A 440 6.37 -4.20 -21.00
N SER A 441 7.23 -3.19 -21.14
CA SER A 441 6.80 -1.82 -21.38
C SER A 441 7.74 -1.11 -22.37
N SER A 442 7.14 -0.28 -23.23
CA SER A 442 7.88 0.56 -24.18
C SER A 442 8.41 1.83 -23.52
N PHE A 443 9.44 2.46 -24.12
CA PHE A 443 10.07 3.66 -23.53
C PHE A 443 10.87 4.57 -24.46
#